data_AF-A0A2W5VBI2-F1
#
_entry.id   AF-A0A2W5VBI2-F1
#
_cell.length_a   1.000
_cell.length_b   1.000
_cell.length_c   1.000
_cell.angle_alpha   90.00
_cell.angle_beta   90.00
_cell.angle_gamma   90.00
#
_symmetry.space_group_name_H-M   'P 1'
#
loop_
_entity.id
_entity.type
_entity.pdbx_description
1 polymer ?
#
loop_
_entity_poly.entity_id
_entity_poly.type
_entity_poly.pdbx_seq_one_letter_code
_entity_poly.pdbx_strand_id
1 'polypeptide(L)'
;MKTRIASLSLLALAACGPVEPGTDGGTEPTCSEGFCTHTAPAGAQNNSLLLTVSGEGAATEGFGFPPPVAGGEAYFVDGWEITFTRVLVTVGNVTVSENPDLDPNDASKTGALVAESVGPWALNLAKEGPLDAKEQNGKAWPVTRLTAQNKKAGSPPFDATTKYALGYSLLGAKNGVFNVNLDAADQTAYTAMISKGQSVLLEGTATWKGGVGCRSTVASYDFTTAPQTVNFSFGFVAPVDFKNCVNPELSPAESRGVQTQAGAQTTTQVTFHLDHPFWESLEEDAPLRWDALAALGKSSITEADLAIDFQAFRDTNAMAIPWRTCGPTLDNERTSGTVSYDPVSVPVNPAGGAAGLKNLADYMTYNLSTFGHMNNDGLCFPQRKYPSPQ
;
A
#
# COMPACT_ATOMS: atom_id res chain seq x y z
N MET A 1 31.24 -18.45 -48.21
CA MET A 1 29.92 -18.35 -47.56
C MET A 1 30.11 -17.79 -46.16
N LYS A 2 29.78 -16.51 -45.95
CA LYS A 2 29.71 -15.87 -44.62
C LYS A 2 28.36 -15.17 -44.55
N THR A 3 27.42 -15.76 -43.82
CA THR A 3 26.07 -15.22 -43.64
C THR A 3 26.07 -14.38 -42.37
N ARG A 4 25.87 -13.06 -42.49
CA ARG A 4 25.61 -12.17 -41.36
C ARG A 4 24.12 -12.20 -41.07
N ILE A 5 23.74 -12.57 -39.86
CA ILE A 5 22.39 -12.41 -39.31
C ILE A 5 22.33 -11.01 -38.72
N ALA A 6 21.44 -10.16 -39.26
CA ALA A 6 21.10 -8.88 -38.69
C ALA A 6 19.94 -9.08 -37.71
N SER A 7 20.16 -8.78 -36.43
CA SER A 7 19.10 -8.73 -35.42
C SER A 7 18.28 -7.46 -35.61
N LEU A 8 16.98 -7.65 -35.89
CA LEU A 8 15.98 -6.59 -35.97
C LEU A 8 15.35 -6.44 -34.57
N SER A 9 15.73 -5.41 -33.83
CA SER A 9 15.06 -5.05 -32.57
C SER A 9 13.78 -4.29 -32.89
N LEU A 10 12.63 -4.93 -32.70
CA LEU A 10 11.32 -4.30 -32.80
C LEU A 10 11.03 -3.54 -31.50
N LEU A 11 11.12 -2.21 -31.53
CA LEU A 11 10.67 -1.34 -30.45
C LEU A 11 9.15 -1.22 -30.54
N ALA A 12 8.41 -1.91 -29.68
CA ALA A 12 6.97 -1.73 -29.56
C ALA A 12 6.69 -0.45 -28.76
N LEU A 13 6.27 0.62 -29.44
CA LEU A 13 5.64 1.77 -28.80
C LEU A 13 4.28 1.32 -28.25
N ALA A 14 4.18 1.18 -26.92
CA ALA A 14 2.89 1.11 -26.25
C ALA A 14 2.28 2.52 -26.29
N ALA A 15 1.20 2.70 -27.05
CA ALA A 15 0.47 3.96 -27.11
C ALA A 15 -0.37 4.16 -25.84
N CYS A 16 -0.18 5.29 -25.15
CA CYS A 16 -1.15 5.78 -24.18
C CYS A 16 -2.45 6.12 -24.93
N GLY A 17 -3.58 5.64 -24.42
CA GLY A 17 -4.89 5.87 -25.04
C GLY A 17 -5.29 7.36 -25.02
N PRO A 18 -6.23 7.78 -25.91
CA PRO A 18 -6.70 9.15 -25.95
C PRO A 18 -7.37 9.56 -24.63
N VAL A 19 -7.20 10.83 -24.25
CA VAL A 19 -7.85 11.42 -23.07
C VAL A 19 -9.37 11.43 -23.27
N GLU A 20 -10.11 10.71 -22.43
CA GLU A 20 -11.57 10.71 -22.50
C GLU A 20 -12.15 12.04 -21.98
N PRO A 21 -13.17 12.62 -22.66
CA PRO A 21 -13.89 13.79 -22.15
C PRO A 21 -14.37 13.56 -20.71
N GLY A 22 -14.16 14.55 -19.81
CA GLY A 22 -14.59 14.45 -18.41
C GLY A 22 -13.50 14.05 -17.41
N THR A 23 -12.24 14.06 -17.83
CA THR A 23 -11.08 13.98 -16.93
C THR A 23 -10.16 15.18 -17.11
N ASP A 24 -9.74 15.81 -16.02
CA ASP A 24 -8.72 16.86 -16.06
C ASP A 24 -7.36 16.21 -15.76
N GLY A 25 -6.77 15.60 -16.80
CA GLY A 25 -5.53 14.82 -16.73
C GLY A 25 -4.43 15.23 -17.71
N GLY A 26 -4.53 16.43 -18.32
CA GLY A 26 -3.50 16.98 -19.19
C GLY A 26 -3.56 16.50 -20.64
N THR A 27 -2.92 17.25 -21.53
CA THR A 27 -2.66 16.92 -22.95
C THR A 27 -2.05 15.52 -23.12
N GLU A 28 -2.15 14.92 -24.31
CA GLU A 28 -1.54 13.60 -24.58
C GLU A 28 -0.11 13.53 -24.00
N PRO A 29 0.18 12.53 -23.15
CA PRO A 29 1.45 12.48 -22.46
C PRO A 29 2.59 12.28 -23.45
N THR A 30 3.65 13.05 -23.30
CA THR A 30 4.95 12.71 -23.87
C THR A 30 5.59 11.64 -22.98
N CYS A 31 5.84 10.47 -23.53
CA CYS A 31 6.52 9.39 -22.82
C CYS A 31 7.95 9.23 -23.34
N SER A 32 8.91 9.15 -22.42
CA SER A 32 10.31 8.87 -22.70
C SER A 32 10.82 7.84 -21.71
N GLU A 33 11.58 6.86 -22.19
CA GLU A 33 12.28 5.88 -21.34
C GLU A 33 11.36 5.11 -20.38
N GLY A 34 10.12 4.86 -20.80
CA GLY A 34 9.14 4.09 -20.00
C GLY A 34 8.31 4.93 -19.03
N PHE A 35 8.58 6.24 -18.90
CA PHE A 35 7.83 7.16 -18.05
C PHE A 35 7.19 8.27 -18.87
N CYS A 36 5.93 8.55 -18.57
CA CYS A 36 5.13 9.61 -19.16
C CYS A 36 5.06 10.80 -18.20
N THR A 37 5.12 12.02 -18.74
CA THR A 37 4.97 13.22 -17.92
C THR A 37 3.57 13.27 -17.30
N HIS A 38 3.50 13.43 -15.97
CA HIS A 38 2.26 13.72 -15.27
C HIS A 38 2.04 15.23 -15.14
N THR A 39 0.81 15.68 -15.33
CA THR A 39 0.39 17.04 -14.98
C THR A 39 -0.71 16.94 -13.93
N ALA A 40 -0.41 17.41 -12.72
CA ALA A 40 -1.38 17.41 -11.63
C ALA A 40 -2.63 18.25 -12.00
N PRO A 41 -3.84 17.78 -11.62
CA PRO A 41 -5.04 18.59 -11.75
C PRO A 41 -4.90 19.94 -11.01
N ALA A 42 -5.15 21.05 -11.71
CA ALA A 42 -5.00 22.41 -11.17
C ALA A 42 -6.34 23.12 -11.02
N GLY A 43 -6.45 24.01 -10.01
CA GLY A 43 -7.68 24.73 -9.67
C GLY A 43 -8.76 23.82 -9.09
N ALA A 44 -9.79 24.35 -8.46
CA ALA A 44 -10.95 23.56 -8.03
C ALA A 44 -12.01 23.52 -9.15
N GLN A 45 -12.73 22.40 -9.29
CA GLN A 45 -13.85 22.27 -10.23
C GLN A 45 -15.11 21.85 -9.49
N ASN A 46 -16.24 22.47 -9.82
CA ASN A 46 -17.51 22.21 -9.17
C ASN A 46 -18.03 20.81 -9.51
N ASN A 47 -18.65 20.15 -8.52
CA ASN A 47 -19.26 18.82 -8.65
C ASN A 47 -18.28 17.77 -9.20
N SER A 48 -17.02 17.85 -8.79
CA SER A 48 -15.94 16.97 -9.27
C SER A 48 -15.34 16.15 -8.14
N LEU A 49 -14.70 15.04 -8.51
CA LEU A 49 -13.93 14.18 -7.60
C LEU A 49 -12.44 14.35 -7.92
N LEU A 50 -11.69 14.99 -7.02
CA LEU A 50 -10.23 15.02 -7.08
C LEU A 50 -9.69 13.80 -6.36
N LEU A 51 -8.94 12.97 -7.07
CA LEU A 51 -8.21 11.86 -6.47
C LEU A 51 -6.84 12.33 -5.99
N THR A 52 -6.52 12.02 -4.73
CA THR A 52 -5.17 12.13 -4.18
C THR A 52 -4.68 10.76 -3.69
N VAL A 53 -3.37 10.57 -3.61
CA VAL A 53 -2.75 9.34 -3.09
C VAL A 53 -1.78 9.71 -1.97
N SER A 54 -1.84 8.98 -0.87
CA SER A 54 -1.05 9.19 0.35
C SER A 54 -0.54 7.86 0.89
N GLY A 55 0.63 7.86 1.51
CA GLY A 55 1.09 6.79 2.42
C GLY A 55 1.05 7.22 3.89
N GLU A 56 0.28 8.27 4.17
CA GLU A 56 0.12 8.93 5.47
C GLU A 56 1.40 9.53 6.03
N GLY A 57 1.37 9.92 7.32
CA GLY A 57 2.56 10.29 8.05
C GLY A 57 3.58 9.14 8.07
N ALA A 58 3.12 7.89 8.19
CA ALA A 58 3.97 6.71 8.23
C ALA A 58 4.94 6.60 7.03
N ALA A 59 4.52 6.95 5.81
CA ALA A 59 5.41 6.88 4.64
C ALA A 59 6.54 7.91 4.67
N THR A 60 6.28 9.12 5.17
CA THR A 60 7.25 10.23 5.17
C THR A 60 8.07 10.29 6.46
N GLU A 61 7.46 9.95 7.59
CA GLU A 61 8.05 10.08 8.93
C GLU A 61 8.52 8.72 9.46
N GLY A 62 7.92 7.62 8.99
CA GLY A 62 8.18 6.29 9.50
C GLY A 62 7.35 5.96 10.74
N PHE A 63 7.80 4.95 11.49
CA PHE A 63 7.24 4.53 12.77
C PHE A 63 8.25 4.86 13.87
N GLY A 64 8.01 5.95 14.59
CA GLY A 64 8.90 6.46 15.63
C GLY A 64 8.94 5.58 16.89
N PHE A 65 10.11 5.50 17.55
CA PHE A 65 10.22 4.89 18.88
C PHE A 65 11.18 5.68 19.80
N PRO A 66 10.83 5.95 21.07
CA PRO A 66 9.57 5.59 21.75
C PRO A 66 8.36 6.29 21.13
N PRO A 67 7.15 5.69 21.21
CA PRO A 67 5.97 6.29 20.63
C PRO A 67 5.67 7.64 21.32
N PRO A 68 5.11 8.62 20.60
CA PRO A 68 4.71 9.89 21.19
C PRO A 68 3.71 9.69 22.35
N VAL A 69 3.82 10.52 23.39
CA VAL A 69 2.97 10.47 24.59
C VAL A 69 1.49 10.74 24.26
N ALA A 70 1.20 11.39 23.12
CA ALA A 70 -0.15 11.75 22.72
C ALA A 70 -1.06 10.55 22.41
N GLY A 71 -0.50 9.34 22.24
CA GLY A 71 -1.26 8.15 21.84
C GLY A 71 -1.80 8.25 20.41
N GLY A 72 -2.17 7.10 19.83
CA GLY A 72 -2.89 7.04 18.54
C GLY A 72 -2.05 6.73 17.31
N GLU A 73 -0.73 6.89 17.33
CA GLU A 73 0.15 6.45 16.22
C GLU A 73 0.62 5.01 16.42
N ALA A 74 0.58 4.21 15.35
CA ALA A 74 1.11 2.86 15.35
C ALA A 74 2.64 2.89 15.58
N TYR A 75 3.15 1.89 16.31
CA TYR A 75 4.58 1.76 16.58
C TYR A 75 4.97 0.29 16.73
N PHE A 76 6.25 0.00 16.51
CA PHE A 76 6.79 -1.33 16.72
C PHE A 76 6.94 -1.58 18.22
N VAL A 77 6.00 -2.38 18.74
CA VAL A 77 5.86 -2.63 20.18
C VAL A 77 7.05 -3.40 20.75
N ASP A 78 7.92 -3.97 19.92
CA ASP A 78 9.15 -4.62 20.34
C ASP A 78 10.36 -3.67 20.43
N GLY A 79 10.22 -2.38 20.12
CA GLY A 79 11.23 -1.34 20.43
C GLY A 79 12.01 -0.80 19.23
N TRP A 80 11.52 -1.01 18.02
CA TRP A 80 12.17 -0.58 16.79
C TRP A 80 11.59 0.74 16.28
N GLU A 81 12.45 1.57 15.71
CA GLU A 81 12.06 2.69 14.87
C GLU A 81 12.25 2.28 13.41
N ILE A 82 11.26 2.53 12.56
CA ILE A 82 11.35 2.27 11.13
C ILE A 82 11.29 3.60 10.39
N THR A 83 12.16 3.81 9.42
CA THR A 83 12.11 4.95 8.49
C THR A 83 12.12 4.44 7.07
N PHE A 84 11.34 5.07 6.20
CA PHE A 84 11.30 4.71 4.79
C PHE A 84 12.14 5.68 3.95
N THR A 85 12.91 5.12 3.04
CA THR A 85 13.63 5.86 1.99
C THR A 85 12.90 5.81 0.66
N ARG A 86 12.12 4.74 0.44
CA ARG A 86 11.32 4.57 -0.77
C ARG A 86 10.08 3.73 -0.47
N VAL A 87 8.93 4.24 -0.92
CA VAL A 87 7.64 3.53 -0.88
C VAL A 87 7.04 3.65 -2.28
N LEU A 88 7.43 2.74 -3.18
CA LEU A 88 6.98 2.80 -4.56
C LEU A 88 5.71 1.98 -4.77
N VAL A 89 4.69 2.61 -5.37
CA VAL A 89 3.43 1.98 -5.75
C VAL A 89 3.02 2.35 -7.17
N THR A 90 2.17 1.52 -7.78
CA THR A 90 1.54 1.82 -9.08
C THR A 90 0.03 1.84 -8.94
N VAL A 91 -0.56 3.02 -8.90
CA VAL A 91 -2.02 3.16 -8.86
C VAL A 91 -2.58 3.05 -10.28
N GLY A 92 -3.49 2.11 -10.48
CA GLY A 92 -4.17 1.84 -11.73
C GLY A 92 -5.46 2.63 -11.88
N ASN A 93 -6.45 2.02 -12.51
CA ASN A 93 -7.72 2.68 -12.82
C ASN A 93 -8.42 3.11 -11.54
N VAL A 94 -9.12 4.24 -11.62
CA VAL A 94 -10.02 4.73 -10.57
C VAL A 94 -11.42 4.74 -11.15
N THR A 95 -12.31 4.02 -10.49
CA THR A 95 -13.66 3.74 -10.97
C THR A 95 -14.69 4.34 -10.05
N VAL A 96 -15.74 4.91 -10.63
CA VAL A 96 -16.93 5.38 -9.93
C VAL A 96 -18.13 4.64 -10.49
N SER A 97 -18.85 3.92 -9.63
CA SER A 97 -20.02 3.11 -10.01
C SER A 97 -21.26 3.53 -9.24
N GLU A 98 -22.44 3.24 -9.77
CA GLU A 98 -23.71 3.44 -9.08
C GLU A 98 -23.86 2.52 -7.85
N ASN A 99 -24.80 2.87 -6.98
CA ASN A 99 -25.34 2.02 -5.93
C ASN A 99 -24.28 1.25 -5.10
N PRO A 100 -23.50 1.93 -4.25
CA PRO A 100 -22.53 1.29 -3.36
C PRO A 100 -23.16 0.30 -2.36
N ASP A 101 -24.47 0.43 -2.13
CA ASP A 101 -25.26 -0.40 -1.22
C ASP A 101 -26.10 -1.46 -1.97
N LEU A 102 -25.70 -1.82 -3.20
CA LEU A 102 -26.44 -2.79 -4.02
C LEU A 102 -26.68 -4.12 -3.30
N ASP A 103 -25.69 -4.60 -2.55
CA ASP A 103 -25.81 -5.73 -1.65
C ASP A 103 -25.22 -5.35 -0.28
N PRO A 104 -26.04 -5.19 0.78
CA PRO A 104 -25.52 -4.80 2.09
C PRO A 104 -24.57 -5.86 2.68
N ASN A 105 -24.70 -7.12 2.27
CA ASN A 105 -23.89 -8.22 2.80
C ASN A 105 -22.64 -8.54 1.95
N ASP A 106 -22.46 -7.86 0.82
CA ASP A 106 -21.36 -8.12 -0.10
C ASP A 106 -20.80 -6.81 -0.67
N ALA A 107 -19.74 -6.30 -0.03
CA ALA A 107 -19.09 -5.06 -0.44
C ALA A 107 -18.47 -5.14 -1.85
N SER A 108 -18.27 -6.34 -2.42
CA SER A 108 -17.71 -6.47 -3.78
C SER A 108 -18.69 -6.05 -4.88
N LYS A 109 -19.98 -5.92 -4.57
CA LYS A 109 -21.06 -5.63 -5.52
C LYS A 109 -21.42 -4.14 -5.55
N THR A 110 -21.51 -3.60 -6.75
CA THR A 110 -21.95 -2.23 -7.03
C THR A 110 -22.87 -2.22 -8.25
N GLY A 111 -23.54 -1.10 -8.50
CA GLY A 111 -24.23 -0.82 -9.75
C GLY A 111 -23.28 -0.58 -10.94
N ALA A 112 -23.82 0.01 -12.01
CA ALA A 112 -23.09 0.21 -13.26
C ALA A 112 -21.93 1.21 -13.10
N LEU A 113 -20.84 0.99 -13.85
CA LEU A 113 -19.74 1.95 -13.95
C LEU A 113 -20.23 3.24 -14.62
N VAL A 114 -20.01 4.39 -13.98
CA VAL A 114 -20.45 5.69 -14.48
C VAL A 114 -19.31 6.63 -14.79
N ALA A 115 -18.16 6.47 -14.14
CA ALA A 115 -16.96 7.21 -14.47
C ALA A 115 -15.70 6.38 -14.27
N GLU A 116 -14.68 6.66 -15.05
CA GLU A 116 -13.36 6.03 -14.91
C GLU A 116 -12.26 7.03 -15.26
N SER A 117 -11.20 7.03 -14.47
CA SER A 117 -9.93 7.61 -14.87
C SER A 117 -8.91 6.49 -15.00
N VAL A 118 -8.31 6.37 -16.17
CA VAL A 118 -7.40 5.28 -16.50
C VAL A 118 -5.97 5.70 -16.18
N GLY A 119 -5.34 4.98 -15.25
CA GLY A 119 -3.91 5.10 -14.97
C GLY A 119 -3.05 4.41 -16.04
N PRO A 120 -1.81 4.01 -15.74
CA PRO A 120 -1.22 3.86 -14.41
C PRO A 120 -0.41 5.09 -13.96
N TRP A 121 -0.44 5.39 -12.66
CA TRP A 121 0.36 6.41 -12.01
C TRP A 121 1.38 5.76 -11.08
N ALA A 122 2.66 6.10 -11.27
CA ALA A 122 3.74 5.62 -10.43
C ALA A 122 4.11 6.71 -9.42
N LEU A 123 4.16 6.33 -8.14
CA LEU A 123 4.40 7.25 -7.03
C LEU A 123 5.45 6.70 -6.07
N ASN A 124 6.23 7.60 -5.48
CA ASN A 124 7.01 7.36 -4.28
C ASN A 124 6.31 8.06 -3.10
N LEU A 125 5.67 7.30 -2.22
CA LEU A 125 4.89 7.84 -1.10
C LEU A 125 5.78 8.33 0.05
N ALA A 126 7.07 7.98 0.07
CA ALA A 126 8.02 8.51 1.05
C ALA A 126 8.40 9.98 0.80
N LYS A 127 7.87 10.59 -0.26
CA LYS A 127 8.08 12.01 -0.60
C LYS A 127 6.83 12.82 -0.30
N GLU A 128 7.04 13.97 0.32
CA GLU A 128 5.97 14.92 0.63
C GLU A 128 5.28 15.44 -0.63
N GLY A 129 3.96 15.21 -0.71
CA GLY A 129 3.09 15.79 -1.72
C GLY A 129 2.69 17.24 -1.40
N PRO A 130 2.11 17.95 -2.38
CA PRO A 130 1.75 19.37 -2.24
C PRO A 130 0.46 19.60 -1.45
N LEU A 131 -0.32 18.55 -1.16
CA LEU A 131 -1.58 18.64 -0.42
C LEU A 131 -1.43 17.98 0.94
N ASP A 132 -2.19 18.45 1.92
CA ASP A 132 -2.31 17.75 3.20
C ASP A 132 -3.04 16.41 2.98
N ALA A 133 -2.54 15.36 3.62
CA ALA A 133 -3.25 14.11 3.72
C ALA A 133 -4.50 14.27 4.59
N LYS A 134 -5.44 13.33 4.46
CA LYS A 134 -6.64 13.32 5.30
C LYS A 134 -6.37 12.85 6.73
N GLU A 135 -5.17 12.33 7.01
CA GLU A 135 -4.75 11.92 8.36
C GLU A 135 -3.26 12.16 8.68
N GLN A 136 -2.92 12.05 9.98
CA GLN A 136 -1.57 11.96 10.58
C GLN A 136 -0.55 13.01 10.12
N ASN A 137 -0.98 14.26 9.89
CA ASN A 137 -0.14 15.33 9.34
C ASN A 137 0.58 14.97 8.02
N GLY A 138 0.16 13.89 7.35
CA GLY A 138 0.80 13.37 6.17
C GLY A 138 0.62 14.28 4.96
N LYS A 139 1.20 13.88 3.83
CA LYS A 139 1.09 14.60 2.56
C LYS A 139 0.59 13.71 1.44
N ALA A 140 -0.13 14.32 0.51
CA ALA A 140 -0.78 13.61 -0.58
C ALA A 140 -0.49 14.22 -1.95
N TRP A 141 -0.41 13.34 -2.95
CA TRP A 141 -0.18 13.71 -4.33
C TRP A 141 -1.50 13.72 -5.12
N PRO A 142 -1.90 14.84 -5.75
CA PRO A 142 -3.04 14.86 -6.64
C PRO A 142 -2.72 14.11 -7.93
N VAL A 143 -3.56 13.14 -8.29
CA VAL A 143 -3.26 12.22 -9.40
C VAL A 143 -4.17 12.49 -10.60
N THR A 144 -5.47 12.58 -10.38
CA THR A 144 -6.44 12.76 -11.46
C THR A 144 -7.72 13.40 -10.91
N ARG A 145 -8.59 13.86 -11.81
CA ARG A 145 -9.90 14.40 -11.47
C ARG A 145 -10.96 13.89 -12.43
N LEU A 146 -12.07 13.44 -11.86
CA LEU A 146 -13.30 13.13 -12.60
C LEU A 146 -14.24 14.33 -12.49
N THR A 147 -14.51 14.98 -13.62
CA THR A 147 -15.40 16.16 -13.69
C THR A 147 -16.83 15.80 -14.12
N ALA A 148 -17.04 14.57 -14.59
CA ALA A 148 -18.34 14.06 -15.02
C ALA A 148 -18.39 12.53 -15.00
N GLN A 149 -19.60 11.99 -15.18
CA GLN A 149 -19.86 10.57 -15.42
C GLN A 149 -19.48 10.19 -16.86
N ASN A 150 -18.18 10.14 -17.17
CA ASN A 150 -17.65 9.96 -18.53
C ASN A 150 -17.99 8.62 -19.20
N LYS A 151 -18.49 7.62 -18.46
CA LYS A 151 -19.00 6.36 -19.02
C LYS A 151 -20.49 6.39 -19.36
N LYS A 152 -21.19 7.47 -19.04
CA LYS A 152 -22.58 7.70 -19.46
C LYS A 152 -22.66 8.57 -20.70
N ALA A 153 -23.68 8.31 -21.52
CA ALA A 153 -23.98 9.11 -22.69
C ALA A 153 -24.18 10.59 -22.30
N GLY A 154 -23.46 11.48 -23.00
CA GLY A 154 -23.52 12.93 -22.74
C GLY A 154 -22.72 13.40 -21.52
N SER A 155 -21.99 12.51 -20.84
CA SER A 155 -21.10 12.83 -19.70
C SER A 155 -21.76 13.77 -18.68
N PRO A 156 -22.91 13.39 -18.09
CA PRO A 156 -23.60 14.25 -17.14
C PRO A 156 -22.73 14.51 -15.92
N PRO A 157 -22.90 15.66 -15.23
CA PRO A 157 -22.20 15.92 -13.98
C PRO A 157 -22.57 14.89 -12.91
N PHE A 158 -21.74 14.77 -11.86
CA PHE A 158 -22.13 14.02 -10.68
C PHE A 158 -23.26 14.73 -9.92
N ASP A 159 -24.20 13.94 -9.40
CA ASP A 159 -25.27 14.42 -8.55
C ASP A 159 -24.81 14.45 -7.09
N ALA A 160 -24.78 15.64 -6.49
CA ALA A 160 -24.37 15.86 -5.12
C ALA A 160 -25.29 15.22 -4.07
N THR A 161 -26.47 14.73 -4.47
CA THR A 161 -27.39 13.99 -3.58
C THR A 161 -27.27 12.47 -3.72
N THR A 162 -26.46 11.99 -4.67
CA THR A 162 -26.26 10.56 -4.93
C THR A 162 -24.93 10.08 -4.37
N LYS A 163 -24.92 8.90 -3.73
CA LYS A 163 -23.68 8.19 -3.37
C LYS A 163 -23.25 7.28 -4.52
N TYR A 164 -21.96 7.26 -4.81
CA TYR A 164 -21.35 6.40 -5.81
C TYR A 164 -20.32 5.49 -5.16
N ALA A 165 -20.21 4.24 -5.58
CA ALA A 165 -19.09 3.39 -5.16
C ALA A 165 -17.79 3.90 -5.77
N LEU A 166 -16.75 4.08 -4.94
CA LEU A 166 -15.39 4.31 -5.42
C LEU A 166 -14.63 2.99 -5.41
N GLY A 167 -13.84 2.75 -6.46
CA GLY A 167 -12.81 1.72 -6.46
C GLY A 167 -11.54 2.22 -7.14
N TYR A 168 -10.45 1.52 -6.90
CA TYR A 168 -9.18 1.76 -7.56
C TYR A 168 -8.32 0.50 -7.60
N SER A 169 -7.28 0.47 -8.43
CA SER A 169 -6.37 -0.68 -8.52
C SER A 169 -4.97 -0.36 -8.00
N LEU A 170 -4.34 -1.30 -7.32
CA LEU A 170 -2.89 -1.41 -7.20
C LEU A 170 -2.39 -2.38 -8.28
N LEU A 171 -1.51 -1.91 -9.15
CA LEU A 171 -0.98 -2.67 -10.27
C LEU A 171 0.46 -3.12 -10.02
N GLY A 172 0.88 -4.17 -10.74
CA GLY A 172 2.30 -4.44 -10.94
C GLY A 172 2.97 -3.29 -11.69
N ALA A 173 4.23 -3.00 -11.35
CA ALA A 173 5.04 -2.01 -12.03
C ALA A 173 5.15 -2.35 -13.52
N LYS A 174 5.01 -1.32 -14.38
CA LYS A 174 5.04 -1.50 -15.84
C LYS A 174 5.58 -0.25 -16.55
N ASN A 175 5.97 -0.41 -17.81
CA ASN A 175 6.32 0.73 -18.66
C ASN A 175 5.08 1.56 -19.04
N GLY A 176 5.30 2.80 -19.47
CA GLY A 176 4.24 3.70 -19.93
C GLY A 176 3.41 4.26 -18.77
N VAL A 177 4.06 4.50 -17.62
CA VAL A 177 3.40 5.04 -16.43
C VAL A 177 3.50 6.55 -16.36
N PHE A 178 2.45 7.21 -15.90
CA PHE A 178 2.52 8.61 -15.51
C PHE A 178 3.41 8.73 -14.28
N ASN A 179 4.58 9.35 -14.45
CA ASN A 179 5.49 9.63 -13.36
C ASN A 179 4.96 10.83 -12.56
N VAL A 180 4.41 10.57 -11.38
CA VAL A 180 3.86 11.62 -10.51
C VAL A 180 4.98 12.37 -9.78
N ASN A 181 5.96 11.66 -9.22
CA ASN A 181 7.01 12.26 -8.38
C ASN A 181 8.34 11.46 -8.29
N LEU A 182 8.55 10.47 -9.16
CA LEU A 182 9.76 9.65 -9.20
C LEU A 182 10.94 10.45 -9.75
N ASP A 183 12.02 10.56 -8.97
CA ASP A 183 13.30 11.05 -9.46
C ASP A 183 14.09 9.96 -10.19
N ALA A 184 15.34 10.24 -10.58
CA ALA A 184 16.16 9.28 -11.33
C ALA A 184 16.48 7.99 -10.53
N ALA A 185 16.66 8.08 -9.21
CA ALA A 185 16.92 6.91 -8.37
C ALA A 185 15.65 6.07 -8.23
N ASP A 186 14.51 6.73 -8.03
CA ASP A 186 13.21 6.07 -7.98
C ASP A 186 12.86 5.39 -9.30
N GLN A 187 13.10 6.03 -10.44
CA GLN A 187 12.88 5.44 -11.77
C GLN A 187 13.75 4.20 -12.00
N THR A 188 14.99 4.21 -11.49
CA THR A 188 15.88 3.05 -11.52
C THR A 188 15.31 1.89 -10.70
N ALA A 189 14.88 2.16 -9.46
CA ALA A 189 14.25 1.17 -8.59
C ALA A 189 12.93 0.64 -9.17
N TYR A 190 12.10 1.52 -9.71
CA TYR A 190 10.84 1.18 -10.37
C TYR A 190 11.09 0.29 -11.61
N THR A 191 12.14 0.58 -12.40
CA THR A 191 12.53 -0.28 -13.52
C THR A 191 12.92 -1.69 -13.05
N ALA A 192 13.58 -1.81 -11.89
CA ALA A 192 13.84 -3.11 -11.28
C ALA A 192 12.53 -3.81 -10.83
N MET A 193 11.55 -3.08 -10.30
CA MET A 193 10.22 -3.62 -9.98
C MET A 193 9.53 -4.21 -11.21
N ILE A 194 9.61 -3.55 -12.37
CA ILE A 194 9.05 -4.06 -13.64
C ILE A 194 9.64 -5.44 -13.95
N SER A 195 10.96 -5.60 -13.86
CA SER A 195 11.63 -6.87 -14.16
C SER A 195 11.25 -8.01 -13.21
N LYS A 196 10.82 -7.67 -12.00
CA LYS A 196 10.41 -8.60 -10.94
C LYS A 196 8.89 -8.78 -10.84
N GLY A 197 8.11 -8.02 -11.61
CA GLY A 197 6.64 -8.02 -11.53
C GLY A 197 6.08 -7.47 -10.23
N GLN A 198 6.85 -6.65 -9.49
CA GLN A 198 6.46 -6.13 -8.17
C GLN A 198 5.42 -5.03 -8.29
N SER A 199 4.44 -5.01 -7.39
CA SER A 199 3.42 -3.96 -7.27
C SER A 199 3.80 -2.88 -6.25
N VAL A 200 4.54 -3.28 -5.22
CA VAL A 200 4.97 -2.41 -4.11
C VAL A 200 6.45 -2.66 -3.84
N LEU A 201 7.21 -1.59 -3.57
CA LEU A 201 8.55 -1.66 -3.03
C LEU A 201 8.64 -0.81 -1.77
N LEU A 202 9.03 -1.43 -0.66
CA LEU A 202 9.34 -0.79 0.61
C LEU A 202 10.84 -0.88 0.84
N GLU A 203 11.51 0.26 0.87
CA GLU A 203 12.92 0.38 1.25
C GLU A 203 13.08 1.32 2.42
N GLY A 204 13.90 0.95 3.39
CA GLY A 204 14.06 1.73 4.60
C GLY A 204 15.12 1.19 5.55
N THR A 205 15.11 1.73 6.75
CA THR A 205 16.00 1.34 7.85
C THR A 205 15.18 1.09 9.10
N ALA A 206 15.40 -0.07 9.72
CA ALA A 206 14.98 -0.38 11.06
C ALA A 206 16.12 -0.12 12.04
N THR A 207 15.87 0.68 13.07
CA THR A 207 16.86 1.01 14.10
C THR A 207 16.33 0.61 15.47
N TRP A 208 17.11 -0.17 16.20
CA TRP A 208 16.82 -0.52 17.57
C TRP A 208 16.87 0.72 18.47
N LYS A 209 15.76 1.07 19.10
CA LYS A 209 15.65 2.18 20.06
C LYS A 209 15.23 1.74 21.46
N GLY A 210 14.79 0.48 21.60
CA GLY A 210 14.45 -0.10 22.89
C GLY A 210 15.64 -0.10 23.86
N GLY A 211 15.34 -0.26 25.14
CA GLY A 211 16.34 -0.14 26.19
C GLY A 211 15.87 -0.75 27.52
N VAL A 212 16.32 -0.14 28.63
CA VAL A 212 15.94 -0.57 29.97
C VAL A 212 14.41 -0.48 30.11
N GLY A 213 13.76 -1.59 30.47
CA GLY A 213 12.31 -1.66 30.64
C GLY A 213 11.56 -2.44 29.55
N CYS A 214 12.25 -2.92 28.52
CA CYS A 214 11.69 -3.95 27.63
C CYS A 214 11.47 -5.24 28.43
N ARG A 215 10.30 -5.85 28.25
CA ARG A 215 9.87 -7.09 28.89
C ARG A 215 9.94 -8.20 27.86
N SER A 216 10.36 -9.39 28.28
CA SER A 216 10.41 -10.56 27.40
C SER A 216 9.87 -11.78 28.10
N THR A 217 9.26 -12.68 27.32
CA THR A 217 8.76 -13.97 27.80
C THR A 217 9.88 -14.93 28.19
N VAL A 218 11.12 -14.68 27.74
CA VAL A 218 12.31 -15.44 28.13
C VAL A 218 13.44 -14.46 28.49
N ALA A 219 13.59 -14.17 29.78
CA ALA A 219 14.55 -13.19 30.29
C ALA A 219 16.03 -13.52 29.98
N SER A 220 16.35 -14.79 29.69
CA SER A 220 17.71 -15.24 29.38
C SER A 220 18.08 -15.13 27.90
N TYR A 221 17.14 -14.78 27.03
CA TYR A 221 17.43 -14.65 25.60
C TYR A 221 18.26 -13.39 25.33
N ASP A 222 19.36 -13.53 24.60
CA ASP A 222 20.27 -12.44 24.29
C ASP A 222 19.90 -11.75 22.97
N PHE A 223 19.08 -10.71 23.07
CA PHE A 223 18.71 -9.86 21.94
C PHE A 223 19.87 -9.03 21.38
N THR A 224 21.02 -8.94 22.08
CA THR A 224 22.18 -8.16 21.60
C THR A 224 22.91 -8.84 20.44
N THR A 225 22.58 -10.10 20.16
CA THR A 225 23.08 -10.85 19.00
C THR A 225 22.51 -10.35 17.66
N ALA A 226 21.36 -9.66 17.68
CA ALA A 226 20.77 -9.05 16.49
C ALA A 226 21.45 -7.70 16.15
N PRO A 227 21.62 -7.35 14.86
CA PRO A 227 22.13 -6.04 14.46
C PRO A 227 21.20 -4.92 14.96
N GLN A 228 21.75 -3.84 15.52
CA GLN A 228 20.95 -2.70 16.00
C GLN A 228 20.43 -1.79 14.87
N THR A 229 20.94 -1.96 13.66
CA THR A 229 20.46 -1.24 12.48
C THR A 229 20.39 -2.23 11.32
N VAL A 230 19.23 -2.28 10.67
CA VAL A 230 18.93 -3.20 9.58
C VAL A 230 18.32 -2.42 8.43
N ASN A 231 19.02 -2.36 7.32
CA ASN A 231 18.44 -1.85 6.08
C ASN A 231 17.50 -2.91 5.49
N PHE A 232 16.41 -2.50 4.87
CA PHE A 232 15.51 -3.44 4.20
C PHE A 232 15.11 -2.98 2.80
N SER A 233 14.82 -3.96 1.95
CA SER A 233 14.30 -3.77 0.59
C SER A 233 13.33 -4.90 0.27
N PHE A 234 12.05 -4.68 0.57
CA PHE A 234 10.99 -5.64 0.32
C PHE A 234 10.18 -5.23 -0.91
N GLY A 235 10.21 -6.04 -1.96
CA GLY A 235 9.38 -5.79 -3.13
C GLY A 235 8.40 -6.94 -3.34
N PHE A 236 7.11 -6.61 -3.31
CA PHE A 236 6.02 -7.58 -3.25
C PHE A 236 5.23 -7.64 -4.56
N VAL A 237 4.82 -8.83 -4.97
CA VAL A 237 3.90 -9.06 -6.09
C VAL A 237 2.48 -9.12 -5.55
N ALA A 238 1.87 -7.95 -5.33
CA ALA A 238 0.56 -7.82 -4.67
C ALA A 238 -0.43 -6.96 -5.48
N PRO A 239 -0.74 -7.25 -6.76
CA PRO A 239 -1.76 -6.50 -7.48
C PRO A 239 -3.16 -6.76 -6.87
N VAL A 240 -3.95 -5.70 -6.66
CA VAL A 240 -5.26 -5.75 -6.00
C VAL A 240 -6.21 -4.75 -6.65
N ASP A 241 -7.46 -5.13 -6.86
CA ASP A 241 -8.54 -4.15 -7.09
C ASP A 241 -9.24 -3.89 -5.75
N PHE A 242 -9.14 -2.66 -5.25
CA PHE A 242 -9.87 -2.18 -4.09
C PHE A 242 -11.23 -1.67 -4.54
N LYS A 243 -12.30 -2.30 -4.05
CA LYS A 243 -13.67 -2.05 -4.52
C LYS A 243 -14.54 -1.47 -3.42
N ASN A 244 -15.43 -0.58 -3.85
CA ASN A 244 -16.57 -0.10 -3.07
C ASN A 244 -16.18 0.34 -1.66
N CYS A 245 -15.18 1.22 -1.60
CA CYS A 245 -14.58 1.64 -0.36
C CYS A 245 -15.58 2.34 0.56
N VAL A 246 -15.41 2.13 1.86
CA VAL A 246 -16.06 2.88 2.94
C VAL A 246 -15.48 4.29 2.99
N ASN A 247 -16.31 5.29 3.24
CA ASN A 247 -15.87 6.66 3.44
C ASN A 247 -16.20 7.11 4.87
N PRO A 248 -15.19 7.27 5.74
CA PRO A 248 -15.38 7.75 7.10
C PRO A 248 -16.04 9.14 7.17
N GLU A 249 -15.90 9.96 6.12
CA GLU A 249 -16.42 11.33 6.08
C GLU A 249 -17.90 11.43 5.67
N LEU A 250 -18.53 10.34 5.25
CA LEU A 250 -19.95 10.36 4.91
C LEU A 250 -20.83 10.37 6.18
N SER A 251 -22.11 10.74 5.99
CA SER A 251 -23.13 10.62 7.04
C SER A 251 -24.22 9.63 6.62
N PRO A 252 -24.50 8.58 7.41
CA PRO A 252 -23.79 8.18 8.62
C PRO A 252 -22.31 7.84 8.34
N ALA A 253 -21.46 8.02 9.36
CA ALA A 253 -20.04 7.68 9.27
C ALA A 253 -19.86 6.23 8.81
N GLU A 254 -18.76 5.96 8.13
CA GLU A 254 -18.42 4.62 7.61
C GLU A 254 -19.44 4.07 6.60
N SER A 255 -20.15 4.95 5.90
CA SER A 255 -20.96 4.56 4.75
C SER A 255 -20.09 4.22 3.54
N ARG A 256 -20.49 3.22 2.74
CA ARG A 256 -19.84 2.94 1.45
C ARG A 256 -20.02 4.07 0.45
N GLY A 257 -18.97 4.31 -0.33
CA GLY A 257 -18.96 5.18 -1.50
C GLY A 257 -18.51 6.62 -1.23
N VAL A 258 -18.67 7.47 -2.24
CA VAL A 258 -18.32 8.89 -2.25
C VAL A 258 -19.49 9.70 -2.77
N GLN A 259 -19.60 10.95 -2.32
CA GLN A 259 -20.60 11.90 -2.78
C GLN A 259 -19.93 13.24 -3.10
N THR A 260 -20.25 13.82 -4.26
CA THR A 260 -19.73 15.15 -4.62
C THR A 260 -20.40 16.23 -3.78
N GLN A 261 -19.67 17.27 -3.41
CA GLN A 261 -20.23 18.47 -2.80
C GLN A 261 -20.84 19.39 -3.88
N ALA A 262 -22.05 19.89 -3.63
CA ALA A 262 -22.74 20.78 -4.55
C ALA A 262 -21.95 22.09 -4.73
N GLY A 263 -21.59 22.41 -5.98
CA GLY A 263 -20.86 23.63 -6.31
C GLY A 263 -19.42 23.68 -5.81
N ALA A 264 -18.85 22.53 -5.39
CA ALA A 264 -17.49 22.43 -4.89
C ALA A 264 -16.81 21.15 -5.39
N GLN A 265 -15.51 21.05 -5.15
CA GLN A 265 -14.75 19.84 -5.39
C GLN A 265 -14.78 18.95 -4.15
N THR A 266 -15.04 17.66 -4.32
CA THR A 266 -14.79 16.65 -3.28
C THR A 266 -13.42 16.06 -3.50
N THR A 267 -12.56 16.11 -2.49
CA THR A 267 -11.29 15.37 -2.49
C THR A 267 -11.55 13.96 -1.97
N THR A 268 -11.05 12.98 -2.70
CA THR A 268 -11.04 11.58 -2.29
C THR A 268 -9.59 11.08 -2.28
N GLN A 269 -9.16 10.53 -1.16
CA GLN A 269 -7.80 10.08 -0.96
C GLN A 269 -7.75 8.57 -1.02
N VAL A 270 -6.84 8.03 -1.82
CA VAL A 270 -6.35 6.67 -1.70
C VAL A 270 -5.24 6.70 -0.66
N THR A 271 -5.41 5.92 0.40
CA THR A 271 -4.45 5.81 1.49
C THR A 271 -3.81 4.43 1.43
N PHE A 272 -2.49 4.36 1.55
CA PHE A 272 -1.74 3.11 1.68
C PHE A 272 -1.08 3.03 3.06
N HIS A 273 -1.66 2.22 3.94
CA HIS A 273 -1.23 2.02 5.32
C HIS A 273 0.02 1.11 5.37
N LEU A 274 1.15 1.63 5.86
CA LEU A 274 2.44 0.92 5.77
C LEU A 274 2.73 -0.04 6.93
N ASP A 275 1.79 -0.14 7.86
CA ASP A 275 1.86 -0.95 9.06
C ASP A 275 1.38 -2.39 8.82
N HIS A 276 0.40 -2.58 7.92
CA HIS A 276 -0.12 -3.89 7.46
C HIS A 276 0.95 -5.00 7.32
N PRO A 277 2.02 -4.84 6.51
CA PRO A 277 2.98 -5.92 6.31
C PRO A 277 3.75 -6.31 7.58
N PHE A 278 3.66 -5.54 8.66
CA PHE A 278 4.40 -5.75 9.91
C PHE A 278 3.53 -6.18 11.10
N TRP A 279 2.22 -6.31 10.90
CA TRP A 279 1.30 -6.86 11.90
C TRP A 279 1.65 -8.30 12.27
N GLU A 280 1.56 -8.62 13.57
CA GLU A 280 1.73 -9.99 14.08
C GLU A 280 0.49 -10.89 13.87
N SER A 281 -0.61 -10.36 13.32
CA SER A 281 -1.84 -11.07 12.97
C SER A 281 -2.40 -10.57 11.63
N LEU A 282 -3.22 -11.37 10.94
CA LEU A 282 -4.02 -10.91 9.79
C LEU A 282 -5.33 -10.20 10.22
N GLU A 283 -5.32 -9.67 11.44
CA GLU A 283 -6.38 -8.84 12.01
C GLU A 283 -5.94 -7.38 11.95
N GLU A 284 -6.87 -6.49 11.62
CA GLU A 284 -6.63 -5.05 11.56
C GLU A 284 -6.06 -4.55 12.90
N ASP A 285 -5.14 -3.58 12.84
CA ASP A 285 -4.52 -2.94 14.00
C ASP A 285 -3.73 -3.88 14.94
N ALA A 286 -3.37 -5.08 14.47
CA ALA A 286 -2.54 -5.98 15.24
C ALA A 286 -1.15 -5.38 15.54
N PRO A 287 -0.51 -5.69 16.67
CA PRO A 287 0.76 -5.06 17.03
C PRO A 287 1.87 -5.23 15.98
N LEU A 288 2.62 -4.16 15.73
CA LEU A 288 3.77 -4.17 14.81
C LEU A 288 5.01 -4.78 15.44
N ARG A 289 5.73 -5.63 14.70
CA ARG A 289 6.93 -6.33 15.19
C ARG A 289 8.04 -6.39 14.14
N TRP A 290 9.28 -6.31 14.61
CA TRP A 290 10.50 -6.37 13.81
C TRP A 290 11.53 -7.40 14.32
N ASP A 291 11.42 -7.89 15.55
CA ASP A 291 12.39 -8.81 16.16
C ASP A 291 12.64 -10.07 15.33
N ALA A 292 11.60 -10.62 14.71
CA ALA A 292 11.69 -11.77 13.81
C ALA A 292 12.60 -11.50 12.60
N LEU A 293 12.55 -10.29 12.04
CA LEU A 293 13.40 -9.87 10.93
C LEU A 293 14.83 -9.60 11.40
N ALA A 294 15.01 -8.88 12.51
CA ALA A 294 16.32 -8.60 13.08
C ALA A 294 17.09 -9.87 13.48
N ALA A 295 16.39 -10.90 13.95
CA ALA A 295 16.96 -12.19 14.34
C ALA A 295 17.58 -12.98 13.17
N LEU A 296 17.33 -12.57 11.90
CA LEU A 296 18.06 -13.09 10.74
C LEU A 296 19.55 -12.75 10.77
N GLY A 297 19.98 -11.83 11.64
CA GLY A 297 21.40 -11.51 11.86
C GLY A 297 22.05 -10.73 10.72
N LYS A 298 21.24 -10.15 9.82
CA LYS A 298 21.73 -9.43 8.63
C LYS A 298 21.62 -7.92 8.83
N SER A 299 22.63 -7.20 8.38
CA SER A 299 22.59 -5.72 8.29
C SER A 299 21.73 -5.21 7.14
N SER A 300 21.38 -6.08 6.19
CA SER A 300 20.43 -5.80 5.12
C SER A 300 19.57 -7.04 4.81
N ILE A 301 18.26 -6.84 4.72
CA ILE A 301 17.27 -7.89 4.47
C ILE A 301 16.51 -7.55 3.18
N THR A 302 16.29 -8.54 2.34
CA THR A 302 15.49 -8.44 1.12
C THR A 302 14.29 -9.37 1.19
N GLU A 303 13.33 -9.23 0.27
CA GLU A 303 12.18 -10.14 0.20
C GLU A 303 12.58 -11.63 0.14
N ALA A 304 13.68 -11.97 -0.53
CA ALA A 304 14.17 -13.35 -0.62
C ALA A 304 14.55 -13.95 0.74
N ASP A 305 14.88 -13.11 1.73
CA ASP A 305 15.22 -13.54 3.09
C ASP A 305 13.97 -13.85 3.94
N LEU A 306 12.78 -13.47 3.46
CA LEU A 306 11.49 -13.72 4.10
C LEU A 306 10.97 -15.14 3.83
N ALA A 307 11.76 -15.99 3.17
CA ALA A 307 11.47 -17.41 2.96
C ALA A 307 11.63 -18.25 4.25
N ILE A 308 11.03 -17.79 5.35
CA ILE A 308 11.08 -18.36 6.70
C ILE A 308 9.68 -18.70 7.21
N ASP A 309 9.60 -19.62 8.18
CA ASP A 309 8.35 -20.00 8.84
C ASP A 309 7.88 -18.89 9.78
N PHE A 310 6.73 -18.28 9.47
CA PHE A 310 6.15 -17.21 10.27
C PHE A 310 5.43 -17.71 11.53
N GLN A 311 5.16 -19.02 11.64
CA GLN A 311 4.53 -19.61 12.82
C GLN A 311 5.52 -20.05 13.89
N ALA A 312 6.81 -20.13 13.56
CA ALA A 312 7.84 -20.61 14.47
C ALA A 312 9.20 -19.97 14.18
N PHE A 313 9.32 -18.67 14.43
CA PHE A 313 10.57 -17.95 14.14
C PHE A 313 11.75 -18.45 14.97
N ARG A 314 12.92 -18.45 14.33
CA ARG A 314 14.20 -18.82 14.94
C ARG A 314 15.29 -17.84 14.54
N ASP A 315 16.22 -17.60 15.46
CA ASP A 315 17.42 -16.83 15.20
C ASP A 315 18.48 -17.63 14.42
N THR A 316 19.61 -16.99 14.15
CA THR A 316 20.78 -17.61 13.49
C THR A 316 21.40 -18.79 14.26
N ASN A 317 21.09 -18.95 15.55
CA ASN A 317 21.51 -20.08 16.39
C ASN A 317 20.41 -21.14 16.52
N ALA A 318 19.35 -21.06 15.72
CA ALA A 318 18.16 -21.93 15.77
C ALA A 318 17.35 -21.83 17.09
N MET A 319 17.60 -20.81 17.90
CA MET A 319 16.83 -20.53 19.12
C MET A 319 15.50 -19.91 18.76
N ALA A 320 14.42 -20.37 19.40
CA ALA A 320 13.11 -19.75 19.23
C ALA A 320 13.12 -18.34 19.84
N ILE A 321 12.59 -17.37 19.10
CA ILE A 321 12.63 -15.96 19.50
C ILE A 321 11.51 -15.72 20.51
N PRO A 322 11.78 -15.24 21.74
CA PRO A 322 10.72 -14.91 22.69
C PRO A 322 10.01 -13.62 22.28
N TRP A 323 8.76 -13.46 22.70
CA TRP A 323 8.09 -12.16 22.59
C TRP A 323 8.86 -11.13 23.42
N ARG A 324 9.03 -9.94 22.85
CA ARG A 324 9.59 -8.78 23.53
C ARG A 324 8.67 -7.59 23.31
N THR A 325 8.34 -6.91 24.39
CA THR A 325 7.51 -5.70 24.35
C THR A 325 8.24 -4.59 25.09
N CYS A 326 8.34 -3.44 24.45
CA CYS A 326 8.97 -2.22 24.93
C CYS A 326 7.91 -1.11 24.99
N GLY A 327 8.10 -0.13 25.87
CA GLY A 327 7.13 0.94 26.07
C GLY A 327 6.03 0.58 27.09
N PRO A 328 4.85 1.23 27.00
CA PRO A 328 3.72 0.99 27.92
C PRO A 328 3.32 -0.48 28.01
N THR A 329 2.72 -0.88 29.13
CA THR A 329 2.08 -2.19 29.26
C THR A 329 0.83 -2.23 28.39
N LEU A 330 0.67 -3.29 27.60
CA LEU A 330 -0.51 -3.51 26.76
C LEU A 330 -1.46 -4.50 27.45
N ASP A 331 -2.77 -4.32 27.32
CA ASP A 331 -3.77 -5.19 27.95
C ASP A 331 -3.69 -6.65 27.47
N ASN A 332 -3.24 -6.86 26.22
CA ASN A 332 -3.07 -8.15 25.58
C ASN A 332 -1.57 -8.54 25.41
N GLU A 333 -0.68 -7.96 26.21
CA GLU A 333 0.75 -8.28 26.13
C GLU A 333 1.00 -9.78 26.34
N ARG A 334 1.75 -10.40 25.41
CA ARG A 334 2.15 -11.81 25.51
C ARG A 334 3.09 -12.00 26.71
N THR A 335 2.68 -12.81 27.67
CA THR A 335 3.45 -13.12 28.90
C THR A 335 4.14 -14.48 28.87
N SER A 336 3.94 -15.28 27.81
CA SER A 336 4.60 -16.56 27.60
C SER A 336 4.73 -16.89 26.11
N GLY A 337 5.50 -17.93 25.78
CA GLY A 337 5.67 -18.41 24.41
C GLY A 337 6.74 -17.65 23.61
N THR A 338 6.76 -17.91 22.31
CA THR A 338 7.73 -17.41 21.34
C THR A 338 7.00 -16.73 20.19
N VAL A 339 7.69 -15.83 19.47
CA VAL A 339 7.14 -15.10 18.32
C VAL A 339 6.58 -16.08 17.30
N SER A 340 5.32 -15.87 16.94
CA SER A 340 4.57 -16.59 15.92
C SER A 340 3.48 -15.67 15.41
N TYR A 341 3.36 -15.48 14.10
CA TYR A 341 2.32 -14.63 13.53
C TYR A 341 1.05 -15.43 13.26
N ASP A 342 -0.10 -14.84 13.60
CA ASP A 342 -1.39 -15.49 13.50
C ASP A 342 -1.97 -15.30 12.09
N PRO A 343 -2.19 -16.39 11.31
CA PRO A 343 -2.88 -16.31 10.02
C PRO A 343 -4.40 -16.20 10.19
N VAL A 344 -4.90 -16.20 11.44
CA VAL A 344 -6.33 -16.20 11.78
C VAL A 344 -7.02 -17.41 11.12
N SER A 345 -7.80 -17.18 10.08
CA SER A 345 -8.53 -18.21 9.33
C SER A 345 -7.91 -18.52 7.97
N VAL A 346 -6.84 -17.81 7.58
CA VAL A 346 -6.19 -17.99 6.28
C VAL A 346 -5.38 -19.29 6.30
N PRO A 347 -5.57 -20.21 5.32
CA PRO A 347 -4.83 -21.46 5.28
C PRO A 347 -3.32 -21.25 5.21
N VAL A 348 -2.57 -22.12 5.89
CA VAL A 348 -1.11 -22.18 5.82
C VAL A 348 -0.72 -23.48 5.13
N ASN A 349 0.06 -23.37 4.06
CA ASN A 349 0.34 -24.51 3.20
C ASN A 349 1.72 -24.38 2.53
N PRO A 350 2.60 -25.38 2.64
CA PRO A 350 3.91 -25.37 1.98
C PRO A 350 3.87 -25.19 0.46
N ALA A 351 2.74 -25.48 -0.18
CA ALA A 351 2.54 -25.26 -1.62
C ALA A 351 2.48 -23.77 -2.00
N GLY A 352 2.09 -22.89 -1.08
CA GLY A 352 1.93 -21.45 -1.33
C GLY A 352 0.73 -21.10 -2.22
N GLY A 353 0.61 -19.82 -2.54
CA GLY A 353 -0.37 -19.28 -3.48
C GLY A 353 -1.82 -19.56 -3.05
N ALA A 354 -2.64 -20.07 -3.95
CA ALA A 354 -4.06 -20.32 -3.67
C ALA A 354 -4.32 -21.41 -2.60
N ALA A 355 -3.32 -22.24 -2.30
CA ALA A 355 -3.47 -23.34 -1.34
C ALA A 355 -3.24 -22.91 0.12
N GLY A 356 -2.60 -21.77 0.35
CA GLY A 356 -2.25 -21.27 1.68
C GLY A 356 -0.98 -20.41 1.68
N LEU A 357 -0.72 -19.73 2.79
CA LEU A 357 0.50 -18.96 3.02
C LEU A 357 1.66 -19.93 3.30
N LYS A 358 2.76 -19.82 2.55
CA LYS A 358 3.91 -20.73 2.68
C LYS A 358 4.94 -20.28 3.72
N ASN A 359 5.20 -18.98 3.78
CA ASN A 359 6.31 -18.38 4.52
C ASN A 359 5.98 -16.92 4.86
N LEU A 360 6.89 -16.22 5.54
CA LEU A 360 6.70 -14.82 5.91
C LEU A 360 6.50 -13.91 4.68
N ALA A 361 7.14 -14.18 3.54
CA ALA A 361 6.92 -13.41 2.32
C ALA A 361 5.44 -13.45 1.88
N ASP A 362 4.83 -14.64 1.85
CA ASP A 362 3.41 -14.82 1.52
C ASP A 362 2.50 -14.14 2.56
N TYR A 363 2.84 -14.26 3.85
CA TYR A 363 2.11 -13.63 4.95
C TYR A 363 2.09 -12.10 4.82
N MET A 364 3.27 -11.48 4.69
CA MET A 364 3.40 -10.03 4.51
C MET A 364 2.72 -9.56 3.22
N THR A 365 2.82 -10.32 2.13
CA THR A 365 2.12 -10.02 0.86
C THR A 365 0.60 -10.07 1.04
N TYR A 366 0.09 -11.01 1.83
CA TYR A 366 -1.33 -11.14 2.13
C TYR A 366 -1.86 -9.96 2.94
N ASN A 367 -1.16 -9.53 4.00
CA ASN A 367 -1.51 -8.32 4.74
C ASN A 367 -1.39 -7.06 3.86
N LEU A 368 -0.30 -6.93 3.10
CA LEU A 368 -0.12 -5.81 2.19
C LEU A 368 -1.26 -5.71 1.16
N SER A 369 -1.93 -6.81 0.82
CA SER A 369 -3.06 -6.74 -0.12
C SER A 369 -4.34 -6.13 0.45
N THR A 370 -4.38 -5.80 1.75
CA THR A 370 -5.49 -5.07 2.39
C THR A 370 -5.15 -3.62 2.71
N PHE A 371 -3.89 -3.21 2.58
CA PHE A 371 -3.37 -1.89 2.99
C PHE A 371 -3.91 -0.66 2.25
N GLY A 372 -4.80 -0.86 1.27
CA GLY A 372 -5.37 0.22 0.46
C GLY A 372 -6.73 0.62 1.02
N HIS A 373 -6.84 1.86 1.48
CA HIS A 373 -8.04 2.46 2.05
C HIS A 373 -8.48 3.71 1.30
N MET A 374 -9.63 4.27 1.68
CA MET A 374 -10.15 5.53 1.19
C MET A 374 -10.37 6.52 2.33
N ASN A 375 -9.88 7.76 2.15
CA ASN A 375 -10.05 8.86 3.10
C ASN A 375 -9.68 8.43 4.53
N ASN A 376 -8.42 8.06 4.71
CA ASN A 376 -7.93 7.42 5.93
C ASN A 376 -8.42 5.96 6.05
N ASP A 377 -9.08 5.56 7.13
CA ASP A 377 -9.44 4.17 7.47
C ASP A 377 -10.61 3.56 6.68
N GLY A 378 -11.02 4.19 5.59
CA GLY A 378 -12.13 3.70 4.77
C GLY A 378 -11.83 2.38 4.08
N LEU A 379 -12.16 1.27 4.73
CA LEU A 379 -11.93 -0.09 4.23
C LEU A 379 -12.54 -0.30 2.85
N CYS A 380 -11.78 -0.93 1.96
CA CYS A 380 -12.23 -1.37 0.65
C CYS A 380 -12.36 -2.89 0.62
N PHE A 381 -13.20 -3.43 -0.25
CA PHE A 381 -13.18 -4.85 -0.56
C PHE A 381 -11.94 -5.17 -1.40
N PRO A 382 -10.96 -5.96 -0.90
CA PRO A 382 -9.75 -6.25 -1.63
C PRO A 382 -9.95 -7.47 -2.55
N GLN A 383 -9.97 -7.23 -3.86
CA GLN A 383 -9.95 -8.31 -4.85
C GLN A 383 -8.51 -8.56 -5.33
N ARG A 384 -7.85 -9.53 -4.71
CA ARG A 384 -6.48 -9.95 -5.04
C ARG A 384 -6.38 -10.44 -6.49
N LYS A 385 -5.35 -10.01 -7.20
CA LYS A 385 -5.05 -10.38 -8.61
C LYS A 385 -3.78 -11.20 -8.75
N TYR A 386 -3.38 -11.86 -7.67
CA TYR A 386 -2.27 -12.79 -7.61
C TYR A 386 -2.74 -14.10 -6.97
N PRO A 387 -1.98 -15.21 -7.13
CA PRO A 387 -2.30 -16.45 -6.44
C PRO A 387 -2.27 -16.23 -4.92
N SER A 388 -3.45 -16.22 -4.28
CA SER A 388 -3.61 -16.09 -2.84
C SER A 388 -4.76 -17.00 -2.37
N PRO A 389 -4.77 -17.40 -1.09
CA PRO A 389 -5.97 -17.96 -0.48
C PRO A 389 -7.12 -16.93 -0.62
N GLN A 390 -8.34 -17.43 -0.87
CA GLN A 390 -9.53 -16.60 -1.06
C GLN A 390 -10.33 -16.49 0.23
#